data_AF-A0A3R7MFK8-F1
#
_entry.id   AF-A0A3R7MFK8-F1
#
_cell.length_a   1.000
_cell.length_b   1.000
_cell.length_c   1.000
_cell.angle_alpha   90.00
_cell.angle_beta   90.00
_cell.angle_gamma   90.00
#
_symmetry.space_group_name_H-M   'P 1'
#
loop_
_entity.id
_entity.type
_entity.pdbx_description
1 polymer ?
#
loop_
_entity_poly.entity_id
_entity_poly.type
_entity_poly.pdbx_seq_one_letter_code
_entity_poly.pdbx_strand_id
1 'polypeptide(L)'
;MKPPEPQPLPEPQQPEPTLEAPLEPAQVPQQQPQQQQQQQQQQPQQQPQQAEVSVDGNPPACSSGAPAKYFPANVEETNETTIDNKMKAKVQRRRLSPSHREMIIDLVFNEKKTSREVARYMGLPQSTVMSVVQVFKKEHRIHKKTATGRKRRLTTAQEFQLFEMSQERDNISVDEIRRRFCNSILNLVTYQKLQFTEVGKRKDSNIHYMTPSQFMMPGMIDTHIHASQFPNNGVAMDLPLLEWLQTYTFPTEANFSDTLFAREVYSKVVERLLRNGTTTAAYFGTIHLEGSKILADVVHDKGQRALIGKVNMMRNCPEYYREMSVQESIRDTEEFIRYVRSIQSPLVQPIVTPRFAPTCPEDQLASLGQLAAKYGCHIQSHLCETQPECNWVKELFPWAKSYTDVYDSMRLLSEKSVMAHCIWLTDDEIYTLRERGVGISHCPNSNVSIRSGLCDIRRLLNSGLKVGLGTDCSGGYCPSILDSMRQSLQVSNILALDRDQDYQRITYKEAFRMATLGGAKVLNMEDRIGNFEIDKEFDALLIDVSAPGSAIDIFSKDTVEDKVQKFIYTGDDRNIARVYVAGHRILDLHNKNLH
;
A
#
# COMPACT_ATOMS: atom_id res chain seq x y z
N MET A 1 -40.63 -66.27 9.96
CA MET A 1 -39.93 -66.50 8.67
C MET A 1 -38.97 -65.34 8.46
N LYS A 2 -37.75 -65.56 7.96
CA LYS A 2 -36.81 -64.46 7.66
C LYS A 2 -37.17 -63.79 6.32
N PRO A 3 -36.91 -62.49 6.14
CA PRO A 3 -36.98 -61.84 4.82
C PRO A 3 -35.85 -62.37 3.90
N PRO A 4 -35.99 -62.26 2.57
CA PRO A 4 -34.97 -62.65 1.60
C PRO A 4 -33.77 -61.68 1.59
N GLU A 5 -32.63 -62.18 1.12
CA GLU A 5 -31.38 -61.42 0.97
C GLU A 5 -31.36 -60.61 -0.34
N PRO A 6 -30.66 -59.46 -0.40
CA PRO A 6 -30.59 -58.62 -1.59
C PRO A 6 -29.69 -59.24 -2.69
N GLN A 7 -30.05 -59.01 -3.95
CA GLN A 7 -29.24 -59.41 -5.11
C GLN A 7 -28.05 -58.45 -5.34
N PRO A 8 -26.92 -58.93 -5.91
CA PRO A 8 -25.77 -58.10 -6.25
C PRO A 8 -26.04 -57.19 -7.46
N LEU A 9 -25.34 -56.05 -7.51
CA LEU A 9 -25.32 -55.14 -8.65
C LEU A 9 -24.42 -55.66 -9.79
N PRO A 10 -24.71 -55.34 -11.06
CA PRO A 10 -23.87 -55.72 -12.20
C PRO A 10 -22.58 -54.90 -12.30
N GLU A 11 -21.54 -55.49 -12.87
CA GLU A 11 -20.25 -54.83 -13.13
C GLU A 11 -20.32 -53.86 -14.34
N PRO A 12 -19.52 -52.77 -14.34
CA PRO A 12 -19.47 -51.83 -15.47
C PRO A 12 -18.69 -52.40 -16.66
N GLN A 13 -19.27 -52.28 -17.86
CA GLN A 13 -18.60 -52.66 -19.11
C GLN A 13 -17.51 -51.65 -19.51
N GLN A 14 -16.41 -52.14 -20.08
CA GLN A 14 -15.38 -51.30 -20.70
C GLN A 14 -15.78 -50.95 -22.15
N PRO A 15 -15.46 -49.73 -22.65
CA PRO A 15 -15.72 -49.36 -24.04
C PRO A 15 -14.70 -50.00 -25.01
N GLU A 16 -15.18 -50.41 -26.20
CA GLU A 16 -14.32 -50.89 -27.29
C GLU A 16 -13.60 -49.74 -28.03
N PRO A 17 -12.41 -49.99 -28.62
CA PRO A 17 -11.67 -48.98 -29.37
C PRO A 17 -12.21 -48.80 -30.81
N THR A 18 -12.70 -47.62 -31.14
CA THR A 18 -13.05 -47.24 -32.52
C THR A 18 -11.81 -46.96 -33.37
N LEU A 19 -11.73 -47.61 -34.53
CA LEU A 19 -10.72 -47.34 -35.55
C LEU A 19 -11.06 -46.07 -36.35
N GLU A 20 -10.19 -45.06 -36.31
CA GLU A 20 -10.28 -43.90 -37.21
C GLU A 20 -9.63 -44.21 -38.57
N ALA A 21 -10.25 -43.72 -39.64
CA ALA A 21 -9.70 -43.76 -41.00
C ALA A 21 -8.97 -42.45 -41.34
N PRO A 22 -7.89 -42.48 -42.13
CA PRO A 22 -7.12 -41.28 -42.45
C PRO A 22 -7.91 -40.32 -43.36
N LEU A 23 -7.99 -39.05 -42.96
CA LEU A 23 -8.54 -37.96 -43.77
C LEU A 23 -7.49 -37.42 -44.74
N GLU A 24 -7.88 -37.13 -45.98
CA GLU A 24 -7.03 -36.48 -46.99
C GLU A 24 -6.80 -34.99 -46.67
N PRO A 25 -5.62 -34.42 -47.00
CA PRO A 25 -5.33 -33.01 -46.76
C PRO A 25 -6.07 -32.10 -47.75
N ALA A 26 -6.96 -31.24 -47.23
CA ALA A 26 -7.65 -30.24 -48.03
C ALA A 26 -6.69 -29.19 -48.63
N GLN A 27 -6.92 -28.81 -49.88
CA GLN A 27 -6.09 -27.84 -50.60
C GLN A 27 -6.34 -26.40 -50.12
N VAL A 28 -5.28 -25.67 -49.79
CA VAL A 28 -5.33 -24.25 -49.39
C VAL A 28 -5.34 -23.35 -50.64
N PRO A 29 -6.35 -22.48 -50.83
CA PRO A 29 -6.32 -21.47 -51.91
C PRO A 29 -5.29 -20.39 -51.59
N GLN A 30 -4.30 -20.20 -52.46
CA GLN A 30 -3.35 -19.08 -52.35
C GLN A 30 -4.04 -17.75 -52.69
N GLN A 31 -4.26 -16.89 -51.69
CA GLN A 31 -4.57 -15.48 -51.95
C GLN A 31 -3.28 -14.68 -52.14
N GLN A 32 -3.22 -13.93 -53.25
CA GLN A 32 -2.09 -13.04 -53.55
C GLN A 32 -2.19 -11.76 -52.70
N PRO A 33 -1.06 -11.22 -52.20
CA PRO A 33 -1.08 -9.95 -51.47
C PRO A 33 -1.38 -8.79 -52.43
N GLN A 34 -2.53 -8.14 -52.27
CA GLN A 34 -2.83 -6.91 -52.99
C GLN A 34 -1.94 -5.76 -52.48
N GLN A 35 -1.08 -5.24 -53.34
CA GLN A 35 -0.39 -3.97 -53.09
C GLN A 35 -1.39 -2.82 -53.21
N GLN A 36 -1.82 -2.24 -52.08
CA GLN A 36 -2.45 -0.92 -52.10
C GLN A 36 -1.37 0.17 -51.99
N GLN A 37 -1.42 1.12 -52.93
CA GLN A 37 -0.42 2.16 -53.09
C GLN A 37 -0.62 3.27 -52.06
N GLN A 38 0.40 3.58 -51.27
CA GLN A 38 0.45 4.87 -50.57
C GLN A 38 0.69 5.99 -51.59
N GLN A 39 -0.35 6.75 -51.91
CA GLN A 39 -0.20 7.99 -52.67
C GLN A 39 0.48 9.05 -51.79
N GLN A 40 1.77 9.27 -52.00
CA GLN A 40 2.47 10.42 -51.43
C GLN A 40 1.93 11.71 -52.07
N GLN A 41 1.08 12.44 -51.36
CA GLN A 41 0.77 13.82 -51.73
C GLN A 41 1.98 14.71 -51.41
N GLN A 42 2.77 15.00 -52.44
CA GLN A 42 3.76 16.06 -52.38
C GLN A 42 3.04 17.42 -52.37
N GLN A 43 3.37 18.28 -51.41
CA GLN A 43 3.18 19.73 -51.55
C GLN A 43 4.54 20.44 -51.34
N PRO A 44 4.78 21.56 -52.03
CA PRO A 44 6.13 22.02 -52.30
C PRO A 44 6.71 22.89 -51.18
N GLN A 45 8.04 22.85 -51.06
CA GLN A 45 8.78 23.85 -50.29
C GLN A 45 8.60 25.24 -50.92
N GLN A 46 8.27 26.24 -50.11
CA GLN A 46 8.47 27.65 -50.43
C GLN A 46 9.21 28.32 -49.28
N GLN A 47 10.44 28.76 -49.55
CA GLN A 47 11.02 29.89 -48.83
C GLN A 47 10.40 31.19 -49.40
N PRO A 48 10.37 32.26 -48.62
CA PRO A 48 11.15 33.41 -49.07
C PRO A 48 12.08 34.00 -48.00
N GLN A 49 12.96 34.84 -48.53
CA GLN A 49 14.17 35.42 -47.96
C GLN A 49 14.00 36.36 -46.74
N GLN A 50 15.16 36.69 -46.16
CA GLN A 50 15.38 37.61 -45.04
C GLN A 50 14.93 39.05 -45.33
N ALA A 51 14.69 39.80 -44.24
CA ALA A 51 14.95 41.23 -44.15
C ALA A 51 15.59 41.53 -42.78
N GLU A 52 16.59 42.41 -42.74
CA GLU A 52 17.38 42.74 -41.54
C GLU A 52 16.87 44.01 -40.85
N VAL A 53 16.90 44.05 -39.51
CA VAL A 53 17.31 45.25 -38.73
C VAL A 53 17.99 44.80 -37.42
N SER A 54 19.04 45.51 -36.99
CA SER A 54 19.74 45.40 -35.70
C SER A 54 19.04 46.23 -34.59
N VAL A 55 19.46 46.41 -33.32
CA VAL A 55 20.67 46.18 -32.49
C VAL A 55 20.17 45.96 -31.02
N ASP A 56 20.90 45.64 -29.93
CA ASP A 56 22.32 45.38 -29.55
C ASP A 56 22.28 44.52 -28.24
N GLY A 57 23.40 44.32 -27.53
CA GLY A 57 23.39 43.96 -26.10
C GLY A 57 24.46 42.98 -25.58
N ASN A 58 25.74 43.14 -25.95
CA ASN A 58 26.81 42.21 -25.54
C ASN A 58 27.31 42.37 -24.09
N PRO A 59 27.61 41.27 -23.35
CA PRO A 59 28.38 41.27 -22.10
C PRO A 59 29.78 40.60 -22.21
N PRO A 60 30.87 41.24 -21.74
CA PRO A 60 32.19 40.63 -21.52
C PRO A 60 32.66 40.73 -20.04
N ALA A 61 33.72 40.06 -19.55
CA ALA A 61 34.44 38.83 -19.93
C ALA A 61 35.39 38.40 -18.75
N CYS A 62 36.07 37.26 -18.86
CA CYS A 62 36.98 36.70 -17.83
C CYS A 62 38.37 37.37 -17.75
N SER A 63 39.15 37.13 -16.68
CA SER A 63 40.48 36.45 -16.73
C SER A 63 41.37 36.57 -15.47
N SER A 64 42.46 35.76 -15.42
CA SER A 64 43.54 35.64 -14.40
C SER A 64 43.16 34.99 -13.05
N GLY A 65 44.02 34.23 -12.37
CA GLY A 65 45.40 33.76 -12.66
C GLY A 65 45.86 32.68 -11.65
N ALA A 66 47.01 32.02 -11.88
CA ALA A 66 47.50 30.85 -11.11
C ALA A 66 49.06 30.85 -11.01
N PRO A 67 49.75 29.80 -10.47
CA PRO A 67 49.75 29.24 -9.09
C PRO A 67 51.19 29.05 -8.49
N ALA A 68 51.34 28.49 -7.26
CA ALA A 68 52.26 27.36 -6.88
C ALA A 68 52.99 27.36 -5.50
N LYS A 69 52.76 26.26 -4.73
CA LYS A 69 53.70 25.36 -3.98
C LYS A 69 54.57 25.78 -2.74
N TYR A 70 54.71 24.75 -1.86
CA TYR A 70 55.79 24.35 -0.93
C TYR A 70 55.69 24.57 0.61
N PHE A 71 56.33 23.60 1.32
CA PHE A 71 56.43 23.28 2.77
C PHE A 71 57.87 23.61 3.30
N PRO A 72 58.33 23.38 4.57
CA PRO A 72 57.82 22.51 5.64
C PRO A 72 57.81 23.12 7.08
N ALA A 73 57.79 22.27 8.11
CA ALA A 73 57.73 22.60 9.55
C ALA A 73 59.03 22.27 10.30
N ASN A 74 59.09 22.56 11.62
CA ASN A 74 60.02 21.91 12.57
C ASN A 74 59.50 21.94 14.02
N VAL A 75 60.12 21.14 14.90
CA VAL A 75 59.78 20.91 16.32
C VAL A 75 61.06 20.85 17.15
N GLU A 76 61.05 21.31 18.39
CA GLU A 76 62.09 20.95 19.38
C GLU A 76 61.55 20.98 20.82
N GLU A 77 62.24 20.30 21.75
CA GLU A 77 61.78 19.98 23.11
C GLU A 77 62.51 20.78 24.21
N THR A 78 61.96 20.80 25.43
CA THR A 78 62.72 20.48 26.67
C THR A 78 61.80 20.35 27.89
N ASN A 79 62.22 19.56 28.89
CA ASN A 79 61.56 19.42 30.20
C ASN A 79 62.23 20.33 31.24
N GLU A 80 61.51 20.79 32.28
CA GLU A 80 61.77 20.31 33.66
C GLU A 80 60.87 20.90 34.80
N THR A 81 61.04 20.29 35.98
CA THR A 81 60.72 20.76 37.36
C THR A 81 59.33 21.32 37.68
N THR A 82 58.45 20.39 38.08
CA THR A 82 57.28 20.70 38.91
C THR A 82 57.70 21.08 40.34
N ILE A 83 57.42 22.30 40.80
CA ILE A 83 57.19 22.61 42.24
C ILE A 83 56.43 23.96 42.43
N ASP A 84 56.80 25.02 41.72
CA ASP A 84 56.31 26.40 41.97
C ASP A 84 54.83 26.66 41.57
N ASN A 85 54.27 25.83 40.67
CA ASN A 85 52.93 26.05 40.12
C ASN A 85 51.77 25.99 41.13
N LYS A 86 51.98 25.44 42.35
CA LYS A 86 50.90 25.36 43.37
C LYS A 86 50.56 26.71 44.03
N MET A 87 51.46 27.70 44.06
CA MET A 87 51.13 29.04 44.57
C MET A 87 50.63 29.99 43.47
N LYS A 88 51.22 29.95 42.26
CA LYS A 88 50.75 30.75 41.11
C LYS A 88 49.30 30.43 40.70
N ALA A 89 48.83 29.20 40.95
CA ALA A 89 47.44 28.78 40.74
C ALA A 89 46.35 29.58 41.50
N LYS A 90 46.70 30.46 42.45
CA LYS A 90 45.72 31.20 43.27
C LYS A 90 45.32 32.58 42.74
N VAL A 91 46.06 33.18 41.80
CA VAL A 91 45.87 34.59 41.38
C VAL A 91 45.83 34.77 39.85
N GLN A 92 45.04 33.94 39.13
CA GLN A 92 44.68 34.25 37.73
C GLN A 92 43.32 33.70 37.28
N ARG A 93 42.27 33.84 38.11
CA ARG A 93 40.89 33.61 37.68
C ARG A 93 40.41 34.71 36.72
N ARG A 94 40.83 34.65 35.45
CA ARG A 94 40.25 35.46 34.36
C ARG A 94 38.73 35.26 34.33
N ARG A 95 37.95 36.33 34.54
CA ARG A 95 36.51 36.33 34.22
C ARG A 95 36.38 36.24 32.71
N LEU A 96 35.85 35.13 32.18
CA LEU A 96 35.47 35.03 30.77
C LEU A 96 34.47 36.15 30.42
N SER A 97 34.71 36.84 29.30
CA SER A 97 33.79 37.83 28.73
C SER A 97 32.46 37.16 28.35
N PRO A 98 31.36 37.94 28.17
CA PRO A 98 30.08 37.40 27.69
C PRO A 98 30.25 36.59 26.40
N SER A 99 30.92 37.16 25.40
CA SER A 99 31.23 36.51 24.12
C SER A 99 31.93 35.15 24.24
N HIS A 100 32.93 35.02 25.12
CA HIS A 100 33.58 33.72 25.35
C HIS A 100 32.68 32.71 26.07
N ARG A 101 31.65 33.16 26.81
CA ARG A 101 30.66 32.25 27.42
C ARG A 101 29.62 31.83 26.41
N GLU A 102 29.12 32.78 25.62
CA GLU A 102 28.18 32.51 24.52
C GLU A 102 28.80 31.51 23.54
N MET A 103 30.06 31.70 23.13
CA MET A 103 30.78 30.74 22.30
C MET A 103 30.98 29.37 22.98
N ILE A 104 31.18 29.31 24.31
CA ILE A 104 31.19 28.02 25.04
C ILE A 104 29.83 27.33 24.98
N ILE A 105 28.73 28.08 25.10
CA ILE A 105 27.37 27.52 25.04
C ILE A 105 27.06 27.07 23.62
N ASP A 106 27.32 27.90 22.62
CA ASP A 106 27.11 27.59 21.20
C ASP A 106 27.89 26.34 20.75
N LEU A 107 29.19 26.27 21.04
CA LEU A 107 30.02 25.11 20.71
C LEU A 107 29.55 23.81 21.42
N VAL A 108 29.04 23.90 22.66
CA VAL A 108 28.59 22.73 23.43
C VAL A 108 27.18 22.27 23.05
N PHE A 109 26.25 23.19 22.81
CA PHE A 109 24.83 22.88 22.62
C PHE A 109 24.41 22.87 21.15
N ASN A 110 24.91 23.78 20.32
CA ASN A 110 24.54 23.88 18.90
C ASN A 110 25.49 23.06 18.01
N GLU A 111 26.81 23.24 18.16
CA GLU A 111 27.81 22.40 17.46
C GLU A 111 28.05 21.02 18.13
N LYS A 112 27.37 20.73 19.24
CA LYS A 112 27.34 19.41 19.92
C LYS A 112 28.71 18.90 20.42
N LYS A 113 29.73 19.75 20.54
CA LYS A 113 31.09 19.36 21.00
C LYS A 113 31.12 19.12 22.51
N THR A 114 31.86 18.11 22.97
CA THR A 114 31.98 17.87 24.41
C THR A 114 32.75 18.99 25.11
N SER A 115 32.51 19.19 26.41
CA SER A 115 33.24 20.19 27.20
C SER A 115 34.77 19.95 27.25
N ARG A 116 35.27 18.77 26.84
CA ARG A 116 36.71 18.49 26.70
C ARG A 116 37.26 18.95 25.35
N GLU A 117 36.47 18.82 24.28
CA GLU A 117 36.82 19.33 22.95
C GLU A 117 36.72 20.84 22.90
N VAL A 118 35.68 21.45 23.47
CA VAL A 118 35.55 22.92 23.58
C VAL A 118 36.66 23.51 24.44
N ALA A 119 37.06 22.84 25.52
CA ALA A 119 38.23 23.21 26.33
C ALA A 119 39.53 23.20 25.51
N ARG A 120 39.77 22.15 24.72
CA ARG A 120 40.93 22.05 23.82
C ARG A 120 40.89 23.11 22.71
N TYR A 121 39.73 23.31 22.08
CA TYR A 121 39.53 24.23 20.97
C TYR A 121 39.73 25.70 21.37
N MET A 122 39.25 26.09 22.56
CA MET A 122 39.36 27.47 23.06
C MET A 122 40.61 27.72 23.93
N GLY A 123 41.49 26.73 24.13
CA GLY A 123 42.64 26.85 25.02
C GLY A 123 42.28 27.07 26.50
N LEU A 124 41.11 26.60 26.94
CA LEU A 124 40.56 26.83 28.28
C LEU A 124 40.63 25.59 29.18
N PRO A 125 40.80 25.74 30.50
CA PRO A 125 40.64 24.62 31.43
C PRO A 125 39.24 24.03 31.35
N GLN A 126 39.13 22.69 31.26
CA GLN A 126 37.84 21.98 31.19
C GLN A 126 36.92 22.28 32.38
N SER A 127 37.49 22.55 33.56
CA SER A 127 36.75 23.01 34.75
C SER A 127 36.06 24.36 34.54
N THR A 128 36.68 25.28 33.79
CA THR A 128 36.10 26.59 33.44
C THR A 128 34.93 26.40 32.46
N VAL A 129 35.11 25.58 31.42
CA VAL A 129 34.07 25.26 30.44
C VAL A 129 32.86 24.61 31.12
N MET A 130 33.09 23.59 31.96
CA MET A 130 32.01 22.97 32.76
C MET A 130 31.34 23.95 33.72
N SER A 131 32.07 24.92 34.30
CA SER A 131 31.48 25.92 35.18
C SER A 131 30.51 26.85 34.44
N VAL A 132 30.86 27.30 33.23
CA VAL A 132 29.96 28.10 32.37
C VAL A 132 28.70 27.30 32.03
N VAL A 133 28.87 26.06 31.57
CA VAL A 133 27.74 25.15 31.25
C VAL A 133 26.86 24.86 32.48
N GLN A 134 27.43 24.72 33.67
CA GLN A 134 26.66 24.54 34.91
C GLN A 134 25.89 25.79 35.35
N VAL A 135 26.44 26.99 35.15
CA VAL A 135 25.75 28.26 35.44
C VAL A 135 24.57 28.43 34.48
N PHE A 136 24.79 28.28 33.18
CA PHE A 136 23.75 28.35 32.16
C PHE A 136 22.58 27.39 32.44
N LYS A 137 22.88 26.11 32.71
CA LYS A 137 21.87 25.10 33.07
C LYS A 137 21.09 25.42 34.36
N LYS A 138 21.71 26.11 35.32
CA LYS A 138 21.07 26.54 36.57
C LYS A 138 20.13 27.72 36.32
N GLU A 139 20.56 28.70 35.54
CA GLU A 139 19.78 29.89 35.16
C GLU A 139 18.55 29.49 34.33
N HIS A 140 18.72 28.59 33.36
CA HIS A 140 17.66 28.03 32.52
C HIS A 140 16.89 26.87 33.19
N ARG A 141 17.09 26.65 34.50
CA ARG A 141 16.34 25.68 35.34
C ARG A 141 16.31 24.22 34.85
N ILE A 142 17.32 23.77 34.08
CA ILE A 142 17.39 22.45 33.43
C ILE A 142 17.71 21.34 34.45
N HIS A 143 16.79 21.06 35.38
CA HIS A 143 16.95 20.12 36.51
C HIS A 143 15.67 19.30 36.77
N LYS A 144 15.81 17.97 36.93
CA LYS A 144 14.69 17.08 37.31
C LYS A 144 14.58 16.92 38.83
N LYS A 145 13.37 17.11 39.38
CA LYS A 145 12.92 16.50 40.65
C LYS A 145 12.05 15.29 40.33
N THR A 146 12.28 14.17 41.02
CA THR A 146 11.41 12.98 41.02
C THR A 146 10.68 12.87 42.36
N ALA A 147 9.59 12.09 42.42
CA ALA A 147 8.76 11.91 43.61
C ALA A 147 9.49 11.29 44.82
N THR A 148 10.71 10.76 44.64
CA THR A 148 11.55 10.16 45.70
C THR A 148 12.77 11.00 46.07
N GLY A 149 12.81 12.28 45.69
CA GLY A 149 13.75 13.29 46.20
C GLY A 149 15.22 13.19 45.75
N ARG A 150 15.71 12.01 45.32
CA ARG A 150 17.09 11.82 44.86
C ARG A 150 17.32 12.44 43.48
N LYS A 151 18.28 13.37 43.41
CA LYS A 151 18.75 14.00 42.15
C LYS A 151 19.53 12.98 41.31
N ARG A 152 19.07 12.70 40.08
CA ARG A 152 19.91 12.14 39.00
C ARG A 152 20.22 13.25 37.99
N ARG A 153 21.42 13.18 37.40
CA ARG A 153 21.83 14.04 36.27
C ARG A 153 21.05 13.60 35.03
N LEU A 154 20.62 14.55 34.19
CA LEU A 154 20.13 14.27 32.84
C LEU A 154 21.31 13.85 31.95
N THR A 155 21.04 13.11 30.87
CA THR A 155 22.04 12.90 29.80
C THR A 155 22.07 14.11 28.86
N THR A 156 23.17 14.32 28.13
CA THR A 156 23.31 15.47 27.21
C THR A 156 22.16 15.54 26.19
N ALA A 157 21.71 14.39 25.67
CA ALA A 157 20.57 14.31 24.76
C ALA A 157 19.23 14.69 25.42
N GLN A 158 19.02 14.30 26.69
CA GLN A 158 17.83 14.69 27.46
C GLN A 158 17.83 16.17 27.86
N GLU A 159 19.00 16.79 28.00
CA GLU A 159 19.15 18.23 28.21
C GLU A 159 18.91 19.02 26.91
N PHE A 160 19.33 18.48 25.76
CA PHE A 160 19.11 19.06 24.43
C PHE A 160 17.63 19.01 24.02
N GLN A 161 16.95 17.87 24.19
CA GLN A 161 15.51 17.74 23.91
C GLN A 161 14.67 18.68 24.81
N LEU A 162 15.10 18.90 26.07
CA LEU A 162 14.49 19.90 26.96
C LEU A 162 14.67 21.34 26.46
N PHE A 163 15.77 21.61 25.77
CA PHE A 163 16.11 22.92 25.22
C PHE A 163 15.28 23.21 23.97
N GLU A 164 15.22 22.28 23.01
CA GLU A 164 14.36 22.38 21.81
C GLU A 164 12.89 22.62 22.20
N MET A 165 12.33 21.81 23.09
CA MET A 165 10.96 21.98 23.63
C MET A 165 10.75 23.25 24.47
N SER A 166 11.79 24.07 24.69
CA SER A 166 11.70 25.39 25.35
C SER A 166 11.88 26.57 24.39
N GLN A 167 12.28 26.31 23.14
CA GLN A 167 12.26 27.27 22.03
C GLN A 167 10.90 27.33 21.33
N GLU A 168 10.04 26.33 21.53
CA GLU A 168 8.61 26.37 21.16
C GLU A 168 7.87 27.45 21.97
N ARG A 169 7.89 28.68 21.45
CA ARG A 169 6.98 29.78 21.77
C ARG A 169 6.24 30.13 20.48
N ASP A 170 4.94 30.41 20.50
CA ASP A 170 4.15 30.90 21.64
C ASP A 170 3.11 29.91 22.23
N ASN A 171 2.44 30.35 23.31
CA ASN A 171 1.23 29.76 23.91
C ASN A 171 1.30 28.38 24.59
N ILE A 172 2.48 27.80 24.87
CA ILE A 172 2.60 26.59 25.71
C ILE A 172 3.09 26.92 27.12
N SER A 173 2.42 26.40 28.16
CA SER A 173 2.78 26.65 29.56
C SER A 173 3.95 25.76 30.03
N VAL A 174 4.70 26.24 31.03
CA VAL A 174 5.88 25.53 31.58
C VAL A 174 5.53 24.15 32.15
N ASP A 175 4.35 23.99 32.76
CA ASP A 175 3.90 22.68 33.25
C ASP A 175 3.37 21.76 32.14
N GLU A 176 2.91 22.31 31.00
CA GLU A 176 2.60 21.51 29.80
C GLU A 176 3.88 21.06 29.08
N ILE A 177 4.89 21.92 28.91
CA ILE A 177 6.23 21.52 28.41
C ILE A 177 6.81 20.42 29.32
N ARG A 178 6.69 20.58 30.64
CA ARG A 178 7.12 19.59 31.63
C ARG A 178 6.30 18.29 31.56
N ARG A 179 5.00 18.35 31.29
CA ARG A 179 4.13 17.18 31.08
C ARG A 179 4.54 16.42 29.82
N ARG A 180 4.68 17.13 28.68
CA ARG A 180 5.19 16.58 27.41
C ARG A 180 6.58 15.98 27.56
N PHE A 181 7.51 16.64 28.24
CA PHE A 181 8.84 16.10 28.50
C PHE A 181 8.83 14.90 29.47
N CYS A 182 7.93 14.88 30.46
CA CYS A 182 7.73 13.69 31.31
C CYS A 182 7.11 12.53 30.54
N ASN A 183 6.20 12.77 29.59
CA ASN A 183 5.62 11.75 28.73
C ASN A 183 6.63 11.25 27.68
N SER A 184 7.40 12.15 27.06
CA SER A 184 8.57 11.83 26.22
C SER A 184 9.56 10.96 26.98
N ILE A 185 9.93 11.33 28.23
CA ILE A 185 10.78 10.50 29.07
C ILE A 185 10.08 9.21 29.54
N LEU A 186 8.76 9.16 29.71
CA LEU A 186 8.07 7.89 30.00
C LEU A 186 8.16 6.95 28.80
N ASN A 187 7.88 7.44 27.59
CA ASN A 187 8.04 6.67 26.35
C ASN A 187 9.50 6.25 26.15
N LEU A 188 10.47 7.15 26.37
CA LEU A 188 11.91 6.83 26.33
C LEU A 188 12.38 5.93 27.47
N VAL A 189 11.73 5.89 28.63
CA VAL A 189 12.07 4.96 29.73
C VAL A 189 11.37 3.61 29.55
N THR A 190 10.24 3.56 28.85
CA THR A 190 9.67 2.31 28.34
C THR A 190 10.55 1.76 27.22
N TYR A 191 10.98 2.59 26.25
CA TYR A 191 11.97 2.23 25.23
C TYR A 191 13.34 1.85 25.80
N GLN A 192 13.82 2.52 26.87
CA GLN A 192 15.07 2.16 27.52
C GLN A 192 14.94 1.02 28.55
N LYS A 193 13.73 0.63 28.95
CA LYS A 193 13.46 -0.68 29.56
C LYS A 193 13.31 -1.79 28.52
N LEU A 194 12.97 -1.43 27.28
CA LEU A 194 13.16 -2.22 26.07
C LEU A 194 14.58 -2.03 25.47
N GLN A 195 15.57 -1.64 26.30
CA GLN A 195 16.94 -1.98 25.97
C GLN A 195 17.07 -3.50 25.97
N PHE A 196 17.20 -4.08 24.78
CA PHE A 196 17.64 -5.46 24.55
C PHE A 196 19.14 -5.59 24.89
N THR A 197 19.55 -5.20 26.10
CA THR A 197 20.87 -5.49 26.67
C THR A 197 21.01 -6.99 26.84
N GLU A 198 21.70 -7.61 25.89
CA GLU A 198 21.92 -9.06 25.77
C GLU A 198 20.64 -9.90 25.86
N VAL A 199 20.14 -10.34 24.70
CA VAL A 199 19.09 -11.37 24.63
C VAL A 199 19.67 -12.74 24.99
N GLY A 200 20.02 -12.91 26.26
CA GLY A 200 19.88 -14.20 26.91
C GLY A 200 18.41 -14.61 26.76
N LYS A 201 18.15 -15.60 25.91
CA LYS A 201 16.81 -16.00 25.45
C LYS A 201 15.90 -16.33 26.64
N ARG A 202 15.13 -15.35 27.12
CA ARG A 202 14.02 -15.61 28.05
C ARG A 202 13.03 -16.49 27.31
N LYS A 203 12.75 -17.69 27.86
CA LYS A 203 11.64 -18.54 27.43
C LYS A 203 10.33 -17.95 27.93
N ASP A 204 10.00 -16.76 27.44
CA ASP A 204 8.67 -16.18 27.52
C ASP A 204 7.91 -16.63 26.27
N SER A 205 6.79 -17.32 26.44
CA SER A 205 5.97 -17.83 25.32
C SER A 205 5.38 -16.72 24.45
N ASN A 206 5.35 -15.48 24.96
CA ASN A 206 4.72 -14.33 24.34
C ASN A 206 5.71 -13.48 23.51
N ILE A 207 7.01 -13.80 23.54
CA ILE A 207 8.05 -13.05 22.82
C ILE A 207 8.56 -13.87 21.64
N HIS A 208 8.21 -13.46 20.41
CA HIS A 208 8.79 -14.03 19.21
C HIS A 208 10.08 -13.30 18.81
N TYR A 209 11.20 -14.02 18.83
CA TYR A 209 12.48 -13.54 18.30
C TYR A 209 12.61 -13.98 16.83
N MET A 210 12.62 -13.02 15.91
CA MET A 210 12.85 -13.25 14.49
C MET A 210 14.27 -13.76 14.21
N THR A 211 14.43 -14.59 13.17
CA THR A 211 15.74 -14.96 12.63
C THR A 211 16.32 -13.83 11.74
N PRO A 212 17.63 -13.85 11.40
CA PRO A 212 18.19 -12.94 10.40
C PRO A 212 17.61 -13.09 8.97
N SER A 213 16.87 -14.16 8.72
CA SER A 213 16.10 -14.45 7.50
C SER A 213 14.63 -14.08 7.60
N GLN A 214 14.20 -13.43 8.68
CA GLN A 214 12.82 -12.99 8.89
C GLN A 214 12.71 -11.46 8.96
N PHE A 215 11.59 -10.93 8.47
CA PHE A 215 11.20 -9.53 8.65
C PHE A 215 9.68 -9.43 8.81
N MET A 216 9.20 -8.29 9.33
CA MET A 216 7.77 -7.99 9.38
C MET A 216 7.41 -6.88 8.39
N MET A 217 6.23 -7.00 7.79
CA MET A 217 5.60 -5.96 6.98
C MET A 217 4.10 -5.86 7.32
N PRO A 218 3.43 -4.74 7.01
CA PRO A 218 1.98 -4.64 7.16
C PRO A 218 1.28 -5.72 6.33
N GLY A 219 0.09 -6.11 6.76
CA GLY A 219 -0.81 -6.95 5.98
C GLY A 219 -1.08 -6.34 4.60
N MET A 220 -1.11 -7.16 3.56
CA MET A 220 -1.46 -6.70 2.22
C MET A 220 -2.98 -6.48 2.14
N ILE A 221 -3.37 -5.51 1.31
CA ILE A 221 -4.75 -5.08 1.15
C ILE A 221 -5.15 -5.25 -0.31
N ASP A 222 -6.17 -6.07 -0.53
CA ASP A 222 -6.79 -6.26 -1.85
C ASP A 222 -7.99 -5.33 -1.97
N THR A 223 -7.90 -4.35 -2.85
CA THR A 223 -8.94 -3.33 -3.02
C THR A 223 -10.02 -3.70 -4.04
N HIS A 224 -9.91 -4.86 -4.72
CA HIS A 224 -10.96 -5.36 -5.60
C HIS A 224 -10.78 -6.84 -5.97
N ILE A 225 -11.75 -7.67 -5.58
CA ILE A 225 -11.82 -9.10 -5.96
C ILE A 225 -13.28 -9.60 -6.00
N HIS A 226 -13.62 -10.44 -6.99
CA HIS A 226 -14.88 -11.17 -7.03
C HIS A 226 -14.75 -12.52 -6.32
N ALA A 227 -15.21 -12.59 -5.06
CA ALA A 227 -15.17 -13.82 -4.26
C ALA A 227 -15.87 -15.00 -4.94
N SER A 228 -16.91 -14.70 -5.74
CA SER A 228 -17.76 -15.65 -6.46
C SER A 228 -17.10 -16.24 -7.70
N GLN A 229 -16.15 -15.53 -8.30
CA GLN A 229 -15.51 -15.95 -9.55
C GLN A 229 -14.27 -16.82 -9.33
N PHE A 230 -13.83 -17.02 -8.08
CA PHE A 230 -12.68 -17.86 -7.75
C PHE A 230 -12.64 -19.27 -8.39
N PRO A 231 -13.76 -19.98 -8.70
CA PRO A 231 -13.72 -21.24 -9.45
C PRO A 231 -13.20 -21.10 -10.88
N ASN A 232 -13.34 -19.93 -11.49
CA ASN A 232 -12.88 -19.61 -12.85
C ASN A 232 -11.43 -19.07 -12.87
N ASN A 233 -10.74 -18.98 -11.73
CA ASN A 233 -9.44 -18.33 -11.62
C ASN A 233 -8.35 -19.03 -12.45
N GLY A 234 -7.99 -18.44 -13.60
CA GLY A 234 -7.05 -19.00 -14.58
C GLY A 234 -7.72 -19.78 -15.72
N VAL A 235 -9.04 -19.73 -15.86
CA VAL A 235 -9.81 -20.44 -16.90
C VAL A 235 -10.19 -19.46 -18.03
N ALA A 236 -9.89 -19.86 -19.28
CA ALA A 236 -10.23 -19.13 -20.51
C ALA A 236 -9.75 -17.67 -20.57
N MET A 237 -8.53 -17.42 -20.05
CA MET A 237 -7.88 -16.10 -20.03
C MET A 237 -7.51 -15.56 -21.43
N ASP A 238 -7.77 -16.32 -22.49
CA ASP A 238 -7.55 -15.97 -23.89
C ASP A 238 -8.75 -15.26 -24.55
N LEU A 239 -9.91 -15.26 -23.89
CA LEU A 239 -11.13 -14.58 -24.34
C LEU A 239 -11.17 -13.08 -23.94
N PRO A 240 -11.82 -12.20 -24.73
CA PRO A 240 -12.11 -10.82 -24.33
C PRO A 240 -13.15 -10.74 -23.20
N LEU A 241 -13.06 -9.71 -22.36
CA LEU A 241 -13.93 -9.46 -21.19
C LEU A 241 -15.42 -9.79 -21.41
N LEU A 242 -16.07 -9.21 -22.43
CA LEU A 242 -17.52 -9.36 -22.63
C LEU A 242 -17.94 -10.79 -23.00
N GLU A 243 -17.10 -11.52 -23.72
CA GLU A 243 -17.33 -12.92 -24.10
C GLU A 243 -17.05 -13.85 -22.91
N TRP A 244 -16.01 -13.57 -22.15
CA TRP A 244 -15.67 -14.27 -20.91
C TRP A 244 -16.73 -14.07 -19.81
N LEU A 245 -17.32 -12.87 -19.71
CA LEU A 245 -18.43 -12.60 -18.81
C LEU A 245 -19.64 -13.47 -19.11
N GLN A 246 -20.01 -13.61 -20.39
CA GLN A 246 -21.15 -14.41 -20.83
C GLN A 246 -20.89 -15.92 -20.72
N THR A 247 -19.70 -16.38 -21.09
CA THR A 247 -19.37 -17.82 -21.17
C THR A 247 -19.02 -18.44 -19.82
N TYR A 248 -18.35 -17.69 -18.93
CA TYR A 248 -17.83 -18.23 -17.66
C TYR A 248 -18.36 -17.51 -16.41
N THR A 249 -18.47 -16.19 -16.43
CA THR A 249 -18.77 -15.43 -15.20
C THR A 249 -20.22 -15.56 -14.77
N PHE A 250 -21.19 -15.21 -15.63
CA PHE A 250 -22.60 -15.29 -15.24
C PHE A 250 -23.07 -16.73 -14.93
N PRO A 251 -22.63 -17.79 -15.66
CA PRO A 251 -22.93 -19.17 -15.28
C PRO A 251 -22.37 -19.56 -13.90
N THR A 252 -21.12 -19.20 -13.58
CA THR A 252 -20.51 -19.51 -12.28
C THR A 252 -21.15 -18.70 -11.14
N GLU A 253 -21.42 -17.40 -11.35
CA GLU A 253 -22.07 -16.56 -10.34
C GLU A 253 -23.55 -16.96 -10.07
N ALA A 254 -24.27 -17.51 -11.06
CA ALA A 254 -25.64 -18.00 -10.89
C ALA A 254 -25.76 -19.14 -9.85
N ASN A 255 -24.73 -19.98 -9.73
CA ASN A 255 -24.71 -21.13 -8.82
C ASN A 255 -24.67 -20.73 -7.33
N PHE A 256 -24.38 -19.45 -6.99
CA PHE A 256 -24.40 -18.94 -5.60
C PHE A 256 -25.81 -18.73 -5.04
N SER A 257 -26.84 -19.11 -5.80
CA SER A 257 -28.18 -19.39 -5.28
C SER A 257 -28.19 -20.62 -4.36
N ASP A 258 -27.27 -21.58 -4.56
CA ASP A 258 -26.97 -22.63 -3.58
C ASP A 258 -26.01 -22.11 -2.50
N THR A 259 -26.46 -22.14 -1.25
CA THR A 259 -25.68 -21.71 -0.09
C THR A 259 -24.58 -22.71 0.31
N LEU A 260 -24.67 -23.97 -0.11
CA LEU A 260 -23.60 -24.96 0.10
C LEU A 260 -22.43 -24.70 -0.84
N PHE A 261 -22.67 -24.58 -2.15
CA PHE A 261 -21.67 -24.14 -3.13
C PHE A 261 -21.05 -22.79 -2.74
N ALA A 262 -21.87 -21.81 -2.33
CA ALA A 262 -21.38 -20.54 -1.82
C ALA A 262 -20.43 -20.72 -0.64
N ARG A 263 -20.78 -21.53 0.38
CA ARG A 263 -19.92 -21.76 1.54
C ARG A 263 -18.62 -22.48 1.17
N GLU A 264 -18.65 -23.42 0.21
CA GLU A 264 -17.44 -24.09 -0.27
C GLU A 264 -16.48 -23.11 -0.96
N VAL A 265 -16.96 -22.35 -1.94
CA VAL A 265 -16.11 -21.43 -2.72
C VAL A 265 -15.59 -20.29 -1.86
N TYR A 266 -16.46 -19.66 -1.06
CA TYR A 266 -16.06 -18.57 -0.19
C TYR A 266 -15.05 -19.03 0.88
N SER A 267 -15.16 -20.28 1.37
CA SER A 267 -14.16 -20.84 2.29
C SER A 267 -12.78 -20.95 1.62
N LYS A 268 -12.73 -21.37 0.36
CA LYS A 268 -11.48 -21.51 -0.40
C LYS A 268 -10.83 -20.17 -0.74
N VAL A 269 -11.59 -19.15 -1.17
CA VAL A 269 -11.01 -17.86 -1.56
C VAL A 269 -10.51 -17.05 -0.36
N VAL A 270 -11.25 -17.00 0.75
CA VAL A 270 -10.82 -16.29 1.98
C VAL A 270 -9.55 -16.93 2.56
N GLU A 271 -9.49 -18.26 2.58
CA GLU A 271 -8.30 -19.00 3.00
C GLU A 271 -7.10 -18.78 2.06
N ARG A 272 -7.34 -18.75 0.74
CA ARG A 272 -6.31 -18.45 -0.26
C ARG A 272 -5.76 -17.03 -0.11
N LEU A 273 -6.61 -16.04 0.13
CA LEU A 273 -6.18 -14.65 0.36
C LEU A 273 -5.39 -14.50 1.66
N LEU A 274 -5.90 -15.05 2.77
CA LEU A 274 -5.17 -15.07 4.04
C LEU A 274 -3.81 -15.74 3.88
N ARG A 275 -3.73 -16.90 3.20
CA ARG A 275 -2.47 -17.60 2.92
C ARG A 275 -1.53 -16.80 2.01
N ASN A 276 -2.04 -15.94 1.15
CA ASN A 276 -1.25 -14.97 0.36
C ASN A 276 -0.93 -13.67 1.13
N GLY A 277 -1.23 -13.58 2.42
CA GLY A 277 -0.94 -12.42 3.25
C GLY A 277 -1.88 -11.23 3.07
N THR A 278 -3.00 -11.42 2.38
CA THR A 278 -4.05 -10.41 2.27
C THR A 278 -4.89 -10.41 3.55
N THR A 279 -4.63 -9.44 4.44
CA THR A 279 -5.35 -9.30 5.72
C THR A 279 -6.68 -8.56 5.57
N THR A 280 -6.79 -7.71 4.54
CA THR A 280 -7.98 -6.91 4.23
C THR A 280 -8.37 -7.07 2.77
N ALA A 281 -9.66 -7.32 2.49
CA ALA A 281 -10.19 -7.43 1.13
C ALA A 281 -11.45 -6.59 0.90
N ALA A 282 -11.65 -6.10 -0.33
CA ALA A 282 -12.93 -5.56 -0.82
C ALA A 282 -13.55 -6.56 -1.81
N TYR A 283 -14.59 -7.25 -1.33
CA TYR A 283 -15.22 -8.38 -2.01
C TYR A 283 -16.51 -8.00 -2.73
N PHE A 284 -16.59 -8.35 -4.02
CA PHE A 284 -17.85 -8.51 -4.75
C PHE A 284 -18.40 -9.92 -4.49
N GLY A 285 -19.66 -10.01 -4.03
CA GLY A 285 -20.39 -11.25 -3.81
C GLY A 285 -21.08 -11.76 -5.08
N THR A 286 -22.40 -11.97 -5.02
CA THR A 286 -23.28 -12.16 -6.18
C THR A 286 -24.58 -11.36 -6.00
N ILE A 287 -25.52 -11.41 -6.93
CA ILE A 287 -26.84 -10.78 -6.71
C ILE A 287 -27.65 -11.44 -5.59
N HIS A 288 -27.33 -12.70 -5.25
CA HIS A 288 -28.06 -13.49 -4.27
C HIS A 288 -27.82 -13.00 -2.85
N LEU A 289 -28.91 -12.72 -2.13
CA LEU A 289 -28.87 -12.25 -0.75
C LEU A 289 -28.25 -13.29 0.19
N GLU A 290 -28.78 -14.52 0.22
CA GLU A 290 -28.29 -15.57 1.12
C GLU A 290 -26.85 -15.97 0.81
N GLY A 291 -26.49 -16.14 -0.47
CA GLY A 291 -25.09 -16.36 -0.88
C GLY A 291 -24.17 -15.26 -0.37
N SER A 292 -24.55 -13.99 -0.50
CA SER A 292 -23.75 -12.87 0.02
C SER A 292 -23.66 -12.84 1.55
N LYS A 293 -24.71 -13.28 2.28
CA LYS A 293 -24.65 -13.48 3.75
C LYS A 293 -23.61 -14.54 4.13
N ILE A 294 -23.56 -15.68 3.43
CA ILE A 294 -22.57 -16.75 3.65
C ILE A 294 -21.13 -16.24 3.48
N LEU A 295 -20.87 -15.32 2.54
CA LEU A 295 -19.55 -14.69 2.41
C LEU A 295 -19.18 -13.87 3.66
N ALA A 296 -20.13 -13.15 4.25
CA ALA A 296 -19.91 -12.39 5.48
C ALA A 296 -19.64 -13.29 6.70
N ASP A 297 -20.35 -14.41 6.82
CA ASP A 297 -20.06 -15.44 7.83
C ASP A 297 -18.63 -15.96 7.67
N VAL A 298 -18.27 -16.43 6.47
CA VAL A 298 -17.00 -17.12 6.22
C VAL A 298 -15.79 -16.20 6.41
N VAL A 299 -15.91 -14.92 6.05
CA VAL A 299 -14.88 -13.91 6.34
C VAL A 299 -14.75 -13.69 7.85
N HIS A 300 -15.86 -13.61 8.58
CA HIS A 300 -15.84 -13.45 10.03
C HIS A 300 -15.25 -14.67 10.74
N ASP A 301 -15.70 -15.88 10.38
CA ASP A 301 -15.24 -17.17 10.91
C ASP A 301 -13.72 -17.36 10.74
N LYS A 302 -13.18 -16.94 9.58
CA LYS A 302 -11.75 -17.00 9.27
C LYS A 302 -10.95 -15.79 9.77
N GLY A 303 -11.60 -14.82 10.44
CA GLY A 303 -10.94 -13.69 11.10
C GLY A 303 -10.25 -12.70 10.15
N GLN A 304 -10.67 -12.61 8.89
CA GLN A 304 -10.15 -11.62 7.93
C GLN A 304 -10.92 -10.29 8.07
N ARG A 305 -10.26 -9.16 7.75
CA ARG A 305 -10.93 -7.88 7.59
C ARG A 305 -11.53 -7.78 6.19
N ALA A 306 -12.76 -7.31 6.05
CA ALA A 306 -13.31 -7.06 4.71
C ALA A 306 -14.37 -5.97 4.63
N LEU A 307 -14.45 -5.40 3.43
CA LEU A 307 -15.65 -4.80 2.89
C LEU A 307 -16.33 -5.85 2.00
N ILE A 308 -17.60 -6.16 2.24
CA ILE A 308 -18.35 -7.20 1.49
C ILE A 308 -19.65 -6.60 0.93
N GLY A 309 -19.97 -6.90 -0.32
CA GLY A 309 -21.14 -6.36 -0.99
C GLY A 309 -21.95 -7.40 -1.78
N LYS A 310 -23.27 -7.44 -1.52
CA LYS A 310 -24.24 -8.02 -2.46
C LYS A 310 -24.17 -7.21 -3.76
N VAL A 311 -24.01 -7.89 -4.89
CA VAL A 311 -23.95 -7.24 -6.21
C VAL A 311 -25.36 -6.78 -6.61
N ASN A 312 -25.45 -5.64 -7.30
CA ASN A 312 -26.68 -5.15 -7.91
C ASN A 312 -26.50 -5.08 -9.44
N MET A 313 -27.46 -5.65 -10.17
CA MET A 313 -27.42 -5.94 -11.60
C MET A 313 -28.84 -6.29 -12.12
N MET A 314 -29.46 -5.42 -12.93
CA MET A 314 -30.89 -5.52 -13.31
C MET A 314 -31.17 -5.45 -14.82
N ARG A 315 -30.26 -4.92 -15.64
CA ARG A 315 -30.34 -4.91 -17.11
C ARG A 315 -29.06 -5.46 -17.74
N ASN A 316 -29.07 -5.73 -19.05
CA ASN A 316 -27.88 -6.10 -19.84
C ASN A 316 -27.07 -7.30 -19.29
N CYS A 317 -27.79 -8.24 -18.66
CA CYS A 317 -27.30 -9.48 -18.06
C CYS A 317 -28.27 -10.64 -18.38
N PRO A 318 -27.86 -11.92 -18.27
CA PRO A 318 -28.72 -13.06 -18.57
C PRO A 318 -29.98 -13.11 -17.70
N GLU A 319 -31.08 -13.62 -18.24
CA GLU A 319 -32.36 -13.69 -17.52
C GLU A 319 -32.31 -14.58 -16.26
N TYR A 320 -31.50 -15.64 -16.29
CA TYR A 320 -31.28 -16.54 -15.14
C TYR A 320 -30.41 -15.94 -14.02
N TYR A 321 -29.79 -14.77 -14.24
CA TYR A 321 -28.89 -14.12 -13.27
C TYR A 321 -29.08 -12.59 -13.32
N ARG A 322 -30.23 -12.15 -12.84
CA ARG A 322 -30.71 -10.76 -12.86
C ARG A 322 -31.62 -10.49 -11.66
N GLU A 323 -31.57 -9.29 -11.10
CA GLU A 323 -32.55 -8.83 -10.09
C GLU A 323 -33.89 -8.47 -10.74
N MET A 324 -35.03 -8.85 -10.15
CA MET A 324 -36.34 -8.70 -10.80
C MET A 324 -36.90 -7.26 -10.78
N SER A 325 -36.51 -6.45 -9.80
CA SER A 325 -36.95 -5.05 -9.69
C SER A 325 -36.01 -4.20 -8.83
N VAL A 326 -36.06 -2.88 -8.99
CA VAL A 326 -35.30 -1.93 -8.17
C VAL A 326 -35.75 -1.98 -6.71
N GLN A 327 -37.04 -2.14 -6.46
CA GLN A 327 -37.61 -2.22 -5.11
C GLN A 327 -37.08 -3.44 -4.36
N GLU A 328 -36.98 -4.58 -5.03
CA GLU A 328 -36.35 -5.81 -4.53
C GLU A 328 -34.84 -5.64 -4.31
N SER A 329 -34.14 -5.14 -5.32
CA SER A 329 -32.69 -4.88 -5.27
C SER A 329 -32.27 -4.03 -4.06
N ILE A 330 -33.00 -2.93 -3.82
CA ILE A 330 -32.75 -2.01 -2.71
C ILE A 330 -33.17 -2.60 -1.36
N ARG A 331 -34.28 -3.34 -1.30
CA ARG A 331 -34.71 -4.08 -0.11
C ARG A 331 -33.64 -5.08 0.32
N ASP A 332 -33.11 -5.86 -0.61
CA ASP A 332 -32.15 -6.93 -0.34
C ASP A 332 -30.76 -6.37 -0.01
N THR A 333 -30.31 -5.29 -0.67
CA THR A 333 -29.09 -4.59 -0.26
C THR A 333 -29.26 -3.93 1.12
N GLU A 334 -30.45 -3.39 1.47
CA GLU A 334 -30.72 -2.86 2.81
C GLU A 334 -30.75 -3.96 3.88
N GLU A 335 -31.34 -5.12 3.59
CA GLU A 335 -31.28 -6.28 4.48
C GLU A 335 -29.85 -6.78 4.66
N PHE A 336 -29.08 -6.89 3.58
CA PHE A 336 -27.67 -7.29 3.64
C PHE A 336 -26.82 -6.33 4.48
N ILE A 337 -27.00 -5.01 4.32
CA ILE A 337 -26.33 -4.00 5.17
C ILE A 337 -26.66 -4.19 6.65
N ARG A 338 -27.92 -4.51 6.98
CA ARG A 338 -28.35 -4.80 8.35
C ARG A 338 -27.78 -6.13 8.86
N TYR A 339 -27.73 -7.16 8.02
CA TYR A 339 -27.18 -8.47 8.35
C TYR A 339 -25.71 -8.39 8.73
N VAL A 340 -24.86 -7.80 7.88
CA VAL A 340 -23.42 -7.65 8.18
C VAL A 340 -23.19 -6.84 9.46
N ARG A 341 -24.02 -5.83 9.75
CA ARG A 341 -23.97 -5.08 11.02
C ARG A 341 -24.40 -5.92 12.23
N SER A 342 -25.30 -6.89 12.04
CA SER A 342 -25.75 -7.80 13.11
C SER A 342 -24.69 -8.83 13.54
N ILE A 343 -23.66 -9.05 12.72
CA ILE A 343 -22.46 -9.83 13.08
C ILE A 343 -21.66 -9.14 14.21
N GLN A 344 -21.80 -7.82 14.38
CA GLN A 344 -21.13 -7.02 15.42
C GLN A 344 -19.59 -7.07 15.40
N SER A 345 -18.99 -7.53 14.31
CA SER A 345 -17.54 -7.60 14.12
C SER A 345 -16.93 -6.26 13.69
N PRO A 346 -15.82 -5.78 14.29
CA PRO A 346 -15.10 -4.58 13.85
C PRO A 346 -14.24 -4.82 12.58
N LEU A 347 -14.18 -6.06 12.10
CA LEU A 347 -13.42 -6.50 10.92
C LEU A 347 -14.25 -6.50 9.64
N VAL A 348 -15.56 -6.79 9.72
CA VAL A 348 -16.43 -7.02 8.56
C VAL A 348 -17.44 -5.88 8.40
N GLN A 349 -17.47 -5.24 7.23
CA GLN A 349 -18.30 -4.07 6.96
C GLN A 349 -19.04 -4.22 5.61
N PRO A 350 -20.30 -3.74 5.50
CA PRO A 350 -21.04 -3.81 4.24
C PRO A 350 -20.69 -2.65 3.28
N ILE A 351 -20.48 -2.97 2.00
CA ILE A 351 -20.19 -2.04 0.91
C ILE A 351 -21.26 -2.13 -0.19
N VAL A 352 -21.78 -0.99 -0.64
CA VAL A 352 -22.83 -0.91 -1.66
C VAL A 352 -22.21 -1.15 -3.03
N THR A 353 -22.75 -2.11 -3.80
CA THR A 353 -22.06 -2.71 -4.96
C THR A 353 -22.94 -2.76 -6.21
N PRO A 354 -23.28 -1.63 -6.86
CA PRO A 354 -23.68 -1.65 -8.26
C PRO A 354 -22.55 -2.28 -9.07
N ARG A 355 -22.82 -3.32 -9.88
CA ARG A 355 -21.75 -4.03 -10.58
C ARG A 355 -20.95 -3.08 -11.46
N PHE A 356 -21.63 -2.46 -12.42
CA PHE A 356 -21.13 -1.41 -13.30
C PHE A 356 -22.33 -0.74 -14.00
N ALA A 357 -22.23 0.55 -14.34
CA ALA A 357 -23.37 1.34 -14.82
C ALA A 357 -24.14 0.75 -16.04
N PRO A 358 -23.51 0.06 -17.01
CA PRO A 358 -24.23 -0.61 -18.08
C PRO A 358 -25.32 -1.59 -17.62
N THR A 359 -25.16 -2.24 -16.46
CA THR A 359 -26.12 -3.22 -15.93
C THR A 359 -27.08 -2.70 -14.87
N CYS A 360 -26.92 -1.46 -14.44
CA CYS A 360 -27.78 -0.81 -13.43
C CYS A 360 -28.57 0.35 -14.07
N PRO A 361 -29.92 0.36 -14.00
CA PRO A 361 -30.72 1.52 -14.38
C PRO A 361 -30.48 2.75 -13.47
N GLU A 362 -30.90 3.93 -13.94
CA GLU A 362 -30.68 5.22 -13.25
C GLU A 362 -31.34 5.28 -11.86
N ASP A 363 -32.58 4.81 -11.74
CA ASP A 363 -33.32 4.76 -10.47
C ASP A 363 -32.71 3.75 -9.49
N GLN A 364 -32.13 2.65 -9.99
CA GLN A 364 -31.32 1.73 -9.19
C GLN A 364 -30.06 2.42 -8.66
N LEU A 365 -29.27 3.07 -9.52
CA LEU A 365 -28.05 3.79 -9.13
C LEU A 365 -28.34 4.91 -8.12
N ALA A 366 -29.36 5.74 -8.39
CA ALA A 366 -29.80 6.81 -7.49
C ALA A 366 -30.25 6.28 -6.12
N SER A 367 -30.93 5.14 -6.09
CA SER A 367 -31.41 4.52 -4.85
C SER A 367 -30.27 3.86 -4.06
N LEU A 368 -29.27 3.29 -4.74
CA LEU A 368 -28.06 2.76 -4.12
C LEU A 368 -27.20 3.88 -3.51
N GLY A 369 -27.05 5.03 -4.18
CA GLY A 369 -26.38 6.21 -3.60
C GLY A 369 -27.10 6.75 -2.36
N GLN A 370 -28.43 6.83 -2.40
CA GLN A 370 -29.25 7.16 -1.22
C GLN A 370 -29.08 6.14 -0.08
N LEU A 371 -29.05 4.85 -0.39
CA LEU A 371 -28.87 3.78 0.61
C LEU A 371 -27.48 3.80 1.25
N ALA A 372 -26.43 4.04 0.46
CA ALA A 372 -25.06 4.20 0.94
C ALA A 372 -24.96 5.39 1.90
N ALA A 373 -25.52 6.55 1.52
CA ALA A 373 -25.57 7.75 2.36
C ALA A 373 -26.39 7.55 3.64
N LYS A 374 -27.58 6.95 3.55
CA LYS A 374 -28.48 6.62 4.67
C LYS A 374 -27.79 5.78 5.76
N TYR A 375 -26.89 4.88 5.36
CA TYR A 375 -26.19 3.98 6.28
C TYR A 375 -24.73 4.37 6.56
N GLY A 376 -24.16 5.34 5.86
CA GLY A 376 -22.74 5.71 5.94
C GLY A 376 -21.79 4.63 5.40
N CYS A 377 -22.28 3.76 4.52
CA CYS A 377 -21.53 2.67 3.90
C CYS A 377 -20.50 3.17 2.88
N HIS A 378 -19.51 2.33 2.61
CA HIS A 378 -18.66 2.43 1.42
C HIS A 378 -19.44 2.08 0.15
N ILE A 379 -18.83 2.37 -1.00
CA ILE A 379 -19.37 2.05 -2.33
C ILE A 379 -18.25 1.42 -3.18
N GLN A 380 -18.53 0.41 -3.99
CA GLN A 380 -17.59 -0.14 -4.98
C GLN A 380 -18.25 -0.37 -6.34
N SER A 381 -17.53 -0.11 -7.43
CA SER A 381 -17.97 -0.41 -8.80
C SER A 381 -16.78 -0.46 -9.78
N HIS A 382 -17.05 -0.81 -11.05
CA HIS A 382 -16.08 -0.73 -12.14
C HIS A 382 -16.23 0.63 -12.85
N LEU A 383 -15.12 1.21 -13.31
CA LEU A 383 -15.10 2.50 -13.99
C LEU A 383 -14.00 2.54 -15.05
N CYS A 384 -14.39 2.90 -16.28
CA CYS A 384 -13.49 3.09 -17.43
C CYS A 384 -12.46 1.96 -17.60
N GLU A 385 -12.90 0.72 -17.53
CA GLU A 385 -12.04 -0.44 -17.72
C GLU A 385 -11.66 -0.60 -19.19
N THR A 386 -12.65 -0.57 -20.10
CA THR A 386 -12.41 -0.76 -21.55
C THR A 386 -12.99 0.39 -22.36
N GLN A 387 -12.36 0.74 -23.48
CA GLN A 387 -12.89 1.79 -24.36
C GLN A 387 -14.28 1.45 -24.97
N PRO A 388 -14.59 0.19 -25.33
CA PRO A 388 -15.96 -0.21 -25.70
C PRO A 388 -16.98 0.00 -24.58
N GLU A 389 -16.66 -0.37 -23.34
CA GLU A 389 -17.51 -0.12 -22.16
C GLU A 389 -17.76 1.38 -21.97
N CYS A 390 -16.71 2.21 -22.05
CA CYS A 390 -16.82 3.67 -21.96
C CYS A 390 -17.74 4.28 -23.02
N ASN A 391 -17.83 3.68 -24.21
CA ASN A 391 -18.72 4.14 -25.27
C ASN A 391 -20.17 3.65 -25.04
N TRP A 392 -20.34 2.39 -24.64
CA TRP A 392 -21.65 1.83 -24.29
C TRP A 392 -22.32 2.57 -23.12
N VAL A 393 -21.54 3.09 -22.15
CA VAL A 393 -22.06 3.97 -21.09
C VAL A 393 -22.61 5.29 -21.67
N LYS A 394 -21.96 5.91 -22.66
CA LYS A 394 -22.45 7.14 -23.30
C LYS A 394 -23.76 6.90 -24.07
N GLU A 395 -23.91 5.72 -24.66
CA GLU A 395 -25.15 5.29 -25.33
C GLU A 395 -26.30 5.05 -24.33
N LEU A 396 -25.99 4.46 -23.17
CA LEU A 396 -26.97 4.13 -22.13
C LEU A 396 -27.34 5.28 -21.19
N PHE A 397 -26.51 6.33 -21.12
CA PHE A 397 -26.71 7.52 -20.28
C PHE A 397 -26.34 8.81 -21.05
N PRO A 398 -27.04 9.16 -22.15
CA PRO A 398 -26.65 10.24 -23.07
C PRO A 398 -26.76 11.66 -22.48
N TRP A 399 -27.24 11.81 -21.24
CA TRP A 399 -27.23 13.06 -20.48
C TRP A 399 -25.93 13.29 -19.70
N ALA A 400 -25.13 12.24 -19.46
CA ALA A 400 -23.90 12.31 -18.69
C ALA A 400 -22.71 12.70 -19.56
N LYS A 401 -21.83 13.57 -19.04
CA LYS A 401 -20.63 14.05 -19.75
C LYS A 401 -19.58 12.94 -19.93
N SER A 402 -19.55 12.00 -19.00
CA SER A 402 -18.59 10.89 -18.92
C SER A 402 -19.15 9.75 -18.08
N TYR A 403 -18.41 8.64 -18.00
CA TYR A 403 -18.78 7.51 -17.14
C TYR A 403 -18.72 7.92 -15.65
N THR A 404 -17.69 8.69 -15.27
CA THR A 404 -17.58 9.26 -13.92
C THR A 404 -18.78 10.15 -13.56
N ASP A 405 -19.27 10.96 -14.51
CA ASP A 405 -20.41 11.88 -14.31
C ASP A 405 -21.74 11.13 -14.05
N VAL A 406 -21.89 9.89 -14.54
CA VAL A 406 -23.02 9.00 -14.20
C VAL A 406 -23.00 8.66 -12.71
N TYR A 407 -21.86 8.20 -12.18
CA TYR A 407 -21.74 7.87 -10.76
C TYR A 407 -21.79 9.12 -9.86
N ASP A 408 -21.24 10.25 -10.29
CA ASP A 408 -21.27 11.50 -9.51
C ASP A 408 -22.68 12.03 -9.34
N SER A 409 -23.44 12.10 -10.44
CA SER A 409 -24.84 12.57 -10.45
C SER A 409 -25.75 11.70 -9.57
N MET A 410 -25.46 10.40 -9.49
CA MET A 410 -26.19 9.43 -8.64
C MET A 410 -25.66 9.37 -7.19
N ARG A 411 -24.72 10.25 -6.81
CA ARG A 411 -24.07 10.32 -5.49
C ARG A 411 -23.34 9.04 -5.09
N LEU A 412 -22.78 8.33 -6.06
CA LEU A 412 -22.00 7.12 -5.86
C LEU A 412 -20.48 7.39 -5.71
N LEU A 413 -20.03 8.64 -5.88
CA LEU A 413 -18.64 9.08 -5.66
C LEU A 413 -18.48 9.81 -4.32
N SER A 414 -17.51 9.38 -3.53
CA SER A 414 -17.22 9.86 -2.17
C SER A 414 -15.83 9.41 -1.71
N GLU A 415 -15.38 9.89 -0.55
CA GLU A 415 -14.11 9.45 0.06
C GLU A 415 -14.06 7.94 0.37
N LYS A 416 -15.23 7.29 0.47
CA LYS A 416 -15.43 5.85 0.71
C LYS A 416 -15.80 5.06 -0.56
N SER A 417 -15.74 5.69 -1.74
CA SER A 417 -16.01 5.02 -3.00
C SER A 417 -14.72 4.41 -3.57
N VAL A 418 -14.80 3.17 -4.03
CA VAL A 418 -13.71 2.41 -4.65
C VAL A 418 -14.08 2.13 -6.11
N MET A 419 -13.26 2.59 -7.04
CA MET A 419 -13.47 2.40 -8.47
C MET A 419 -12.36 1.51 -9.03
N ALA A 420 -12.75 0.38 -9.63
CA ALA A 420 -11.80 -0.57 -10.20
C ALA A 420 -11.32 -0.15 -11.60
N HIS A 421 -10.14 -0.63 -11.99
CA HIS A 421 -9.47 -0.49 -13.29
C HIS A 421 -9.04 0.93 -13.66
N CYS A 422 -10.00 1.83 -13.93
CA CYS A 422 -9.77 3.26 -14.21
C CYS A 422 -8.70 3.53 -15.28
N ILE A 423 -8.73 2.74 -16.36
CA ILE A 423 -7.72 2.78 -17.43
C ILE A 423 -7.94 3.97 -18.37
N TRP A 424 -9.18 4.17 -18.82
CA TRP A 424 -9.53 5.08 -19.91
C TRP A 424 -10.07 6.45 -19.45
N LEU A 425 -9.68 6.90 -18.24
CA LEU A 425 -10.13 8.17 -17.67
C LEU A 425 -9.60 9.40 -18.44
N THR A 426 -10.47 10.39 -18.68
CA THR A 426 -10.05 11.74 -19.09
C THR A 426 -9.48 12.54 -17.91
N ASP A 427 -8.84 13.69 -18.18
CA ASP A 427 -8.30 14.54 -17.10
C ASP A 427 -9.41 15.19 -16.26
N ASP A 428 -10.57 15.50 -16.86
CA ASP A 428 -11.76 15.99 -16.14
C ASP A 428 -12.35 14.91 -15.21
N GLU A 429 -12.31 13.64 -15.62
CA GLU A 429 -12.70 12.51 -14.77
C GLU A 429 -11.72 12.31 -13.61
N ILE A 430 -10.40 12.36 -13.87
CA ILE A 430 -9.37 12.32 -12.83
C ILE A 430 -9.55 13.46 -11.82
N TYR A 431 -9.81 14.68 -12.29
CA TYR A 431 -10.11 15.82 -11.44
C TYR A 431 -11.35 15.56 -10.58
N THR A 432 -12.46 15.12 -11.18
CA THR A 432 -13.71 14.80 -10.48
C THR A 432 -13.51 13.73 -9.40
N LEU A 433 -12.84 12.63 -9.73
CA LEU A 433 -12.51 11.55 -8.79
C LEU A 433 -11.65 12.04 -7.62
N ARG A 434 -10.70 12.95 -7.88
CA ARG A 434 -9.84 13.56 -6.85
C ARG A 434 -10.63 14.46 -5.91
N GLU A 435 -11.44 15.38 -6.43
CA GLU A 435 -12.23 16.30 -5.60
C GLU A 435 -13.33 15.58 -4.79
N ARG A 436 -13.76 14.40 -5.25
CA ARG A 436 -14.65 13.49 -4.49
C ARG A 436 -13.89 12.57 -3.52
N GLY A 437 -12.56 12.55 -3.54
CA GLY A 437 -11.71 11.74 -2.66
C GLY A 437 -11.73 10.23 -2.97
N VAL A 438 -12.13 9.84 -4.17
CA VAL A 438 -12.37 8.44 -4.58
C VAL A 438 -11.07 7.63 -4.58
N GLY A 439 -11.17 6.36 -4.18
CA GLY A 439 -10.09 5.40 -4.24
C GLY A 439 -10.08 4.60 -5.54
N ILE A 440 -8.90 4.45 -6.14
CA ILE A 440 -8.69 3.66 -7.35
C ILE A 440 -8.11 2.29 -6.99
N SER A 441 -8.79 1.22 -7.37
CA SER A 441 -8.22 -0.14 -7.32
C SER A 441 -7.60 -0.48 -8.66
N HIS A 442 -6.27 -0.52 -8.72
CA HIS A 442 -5.52 -0.90 -9.90
C HIS A 442 -5.40 -2.43 -9.99
N CYS A 443 -5.95 -3.01 -11.06
CA CYS A 443 -6.07 -4.47 -11.26
C CYS A 443 -5.17 -4.98 -12.41
N PRO A 444 -3.84 -4.78 -12.36
CA PRO A 444 -2.96 -4.92 -13.53
C PRO A 444 -2.89 -6.34 -14.13
N ASN A 445 -3.03 -7.39 -13.32
CA ASN A 445 -3.06 -8.77 -13.81
C ASN A 445 -4.27 -8.98 -14.75
N SER A 446 -5.45 -8.53 -14.32
CA SER A 446 -6.69 -8.54 -15.11
C SER A 446 -6.59 -7.65 -16.34
N ASN A 447 -6.26 -6.37 -16.14
CA ASN A 447 -6.19 -5.35 -17.20
C ASN A 447 -5.36 -5.80 -18.43
N VAL A 448 -4.31 -6.59 -18.22
CA VAL A 448 -3.50 -7.18 -19.29
C VAL A 448 -4.09 -8.50 -19.81
N SER A 449 -4.52 -9.41 -18.94
CA SER A 449 -5.03 -10.75 -19.31
C SER A 449 -6.24 -10.68 -20.24
N ILE A 450 -7.30 -9.99 -19.81
CA ILE A 450 -8.54 -9.78 -20.59
C ILE A 450 -8.45 -8.61 -21.59
N ARG A 451 -7.24 -8.05 -21.78
CA ARG A 451 -6.84 -7.06 -22.79
C ARG A 451 -7.53 -5.69 -22.67
N SER A 452 -7.99 -5.33 -21.47
CA SER A 452 -8.66 -4.06 -21.16
C SER A 452 -7.77 -2.83 -21.35
N GLY A 453 -6.46 -2.94 -21.07
CA GLY A 453 -5.46 -1.92 -21.43
C GLY A 453 -4.32 -1.73 -20.41
N LEU A 454 -3.44 -0.75 -20.68
CA LEU A 454 -2.32 -0.39 -19.80
C LEU A 454 -2.67 0.89 -19.02
N CYS A 455 -3.01 0.76 -17.74
CA CYS A 455 -3.34 1.90 -16.88
C CYS A 455 -2.08 2.72 -16.55
N ASP A 456 -2.09 4.01 -16.90
CA ASP A 456 -1.03 4.95 -16.53
C ASP A 456 -1.14 5.33 -15.05
N ILE A 457 -0.62 4.44 -14.21
CA ILE A 457 -0.66 4.59 -12.76
C ILE A 457 0.22 5.75 -12.26
N ARG A 458 1.20 6.21 -13.07
CA ARG A 458 2.00 7.40 -12.75
C ARG A 458 1.15 8.66 -12.90
N ARG A 459 0.36 8.79 -13.97
CA ARG A 459 -0.61 9.88 -14.16
C ARG A 459 -1.56 9.96 -12.97
N LEU A 460 -2.20 8.85 -12.58
CA LEU A 460 -3.14 8.83 -11.45
C LEU A 460 -2.49 9.23 -10.11
N LEU A 461 -1.29 8.70 -9.81
CA LEU A 461 -0.53 9.05 -8.60
C LEU A 461 -0.09 10.53 -8.59
N ASN A 462 0.38 11.05 -9.72
CA ASN A 462 0.81 12.45 -9.85
C ASN A 462 -0.37 13.44 -9.72
N SER A 463 -1.57 13.05 -10.17
CA SER A 463 -2.80 13.83 -9.98
C SER A 463 -3.28 13.86 -8.52
N GLY A 464 -2.72 13.01 -7.64
CA GLY A 464 -3.05 12.97 -6.22
C GLY A 464 -4.22 12.04 -5.85
N LEU A 465 -4.61 11.11 -6.74
CA LEU A 465 -5.63 10.10 -6.42
C LEU A 465 -5.12 9.12 -5.37
N LYS A 466 -6.05 8.57 -4.57
CA LYS A 466 -5.74 7.43 -3.68
C LYS A 466 -5.64 6.18 -4.56
N VAL A 467 -4.53 5.42 -4.48
CA VAL A 467 -4.32 4.22 -5.31
C VAL A 467 -3.94 3.01 -4.44
N GLY A 468 -4.63 1.89 -4.68
CA GLY A 468 -4.42 0.58 -4.11
C GLY A 468 -4.36 -0.49 -5.21
N LEU A 469 -4.18 -1.76 -4.82
CA LEU A 469 -4.07 -2.89 -5.75
C LEU A 469 -5.24 -3.86 -5.56
N GLY A 470 -5.90 -4.21 -6.66
CA GLY A 470 -6.81 -5.35 -6.73
C GLY A 470 -6.09 -6.61 -7.23
N THR A 471 -6.55 -7.80 -6.82
CA THR A 471 -6.24 -9.03 -7.58
C THR A 471 -7.17 -9.19 -8.78
N ASP A 472 -8.42 -8.73 -8.64
CA ASP A 472 -9.52 -8.93 -9.58
C ASP A 472 -9.69 -10.40 -10.01
N CYS A 473 -9.61 -11.35 -9.07
CA CYS A 473 -9.95 -12.73 -9.40
C CYS A 473 -11.43 -12.81 -9.81
N SER A 474 -11.81 -13.38 -10.96
CA SER A 474 -10.97 -14.17 -11.90
C SER A 474 -10.58 -13.49 -13.22
N GLY A 475 -10.88 -12.21 -13.44
CA GLY A 475 -10.35 -11.47 -14.60
C GLY A 475 -8.81 -11.42 -14.59
N GLY A 476 -8.24 -11.31 -13.38
CA GLY A 476 -6.87 -11.66 -13.06
C GLY A 476 -6.76 -13.09 -12.52
N TYR A 477 -5.69 -13.81 -12.91
CA TYR A 477 -5.51 -15.22 -12.56
C TYR A 477 -4.75 -15.48 -11.25
N CYS A 478 -4.31 -14.44 -10.53
CA CYS A 478 -3.46 -14.59 -9.35
C CYS A 478 -4.08 -13.97 -8.08
N PRO A 479 -4.49 -14.79 -7.08
CA PRO A 479 -5.08 -14.31 -5.82
C PRO A 479 -4.01 -13.83 -4.82
N SER A 480 -3.08 -12.98 -5.29
CA SER A 480 -1.92 -12.54 -4.53
C SER A 480 -1.54 -11.10 -4.88
N ILE A 481 -1.55 -10.22 -3.88
CA ILE A 481 -1.15 -8.81 -4.05
C ILE A 481 0.36 -8.66 -4.32
N LEU A 482 1.17 -9.70 -4.04
CA LEU A 482 2.53 -9.82 -4.57
C LEU A 482 2.55 -9.77 -6.10
N ASP A 483 1.62 -10.47 -6.76
CA ASP A 483 1.56 -10.44 -8.21
C ASP A 483 1.04 -9.10 -8.71
N SER A 484 -0.02 -8.53 -8.12
CA SER A 484 -0.49 -7.19 -8.48
C SER A 484 0.62 -6.14 -8.37
N MET A 485 1.55 -6.24 -7.41
CA MET A 485 2.76 -5.39 -7.38
C MET A 485 3.69 -5.64 -8.58
N ARG A 486 4.02 -6.90 -8.90
CA ARG A 486 4.87 -7.26 -10.05
C ARG A 486 4.27 -6.79 -11.38
N GLN A 487 2.98 -7.04 -11.59
CA GLN A 487 2.27 -6.61 -12.79
C GLN A 487 2.16 -5.08 -12.88
N SER A 488 1.93 -4.36 -11.77
CA SER A 488 1.98 -2.88 -11.75
C SER A 488 3.34 -2.36 -12.24
N LEU A 489 4.43 -2.96 -11.76
CA LEU A 489 5.79 -2.61 -12.14
C LEU A 489 6.07 -2.96 -13.61
N GLN A 490 5.56 -4.08 -14.12
CA GLN A 490 5.68 -4.47 -15.53
C GLN A 490 4.89 -3.54 -16.46
N VAL A 491 3.62 -3.25 -16.16
CA VAL A 491 2.79 -2.29 -16.92
C VAL A 491 3.47 -0.91 -16.96
N SER A 492 3.98 -0.43 -15.83
CA SER A 492 4.71 0.85 -15.78
C SER A 492 6.02 0.83 -16.57
N ASN A 493 6.74 -0.31 -16.62
CA ASN A 493 7.90 -0.48 -17.48
C ASN A 493 7.51 -0.45 -18.97
N ILE A 494 6.44 -1.13 -19.38
CA ILE A 494 5.97 -1.20 -20.77
C ILE A 494 5.56 0.19 -21.26
N LEU A 495 4.80 0.95 -20.45
CA LEU A 495 4.45 2.34 -20.77
C LEU A 495 5.69 3.22 -20.98
N ALA A 496 6.78 3.00 -20.25
CA ALA A 496 8.04 3.73 -20.42
C ALA A 496 8.85 3.32 -21.67
N LEU A 497 8.40 2.34 -22.46
CA LEU A 497 8.94 2.03 -23.80
C LEU A 497 8.16 2.76 -24.92
N ASP A 498 6.95 3.23 -24.61
CA ASP A 498 6.00 3.90 -25.53
C ASP A 498 5.82 5.40 -25.22
N ARG A 499 6.58 5.93 -24.26
CA ARG A 499 6.52 7.32 -23.79
C ARG A 499 7.89 7.99 -23.88
N ASP A 500 7.89 9.32 -23.84
CA ASP A 500 9.10 10.14 -23.84
C ASP A 500 10.04 9.82 -22.67
N GLN A 501 11.33 10.14 -22.84
CA GLN A 501 12.39 9.78 -21.89
C GLN A 501 12.19 10.30 -20.46
N ASP A 502 11.38 11.35 -20.29
CA ASP A 502 11.05 11.94 -18.99
C ASP A 502 9.94 11.18 -18.23
N TYR A 503 9.28 10.19 -18.82
CA TYR A 503 8.19 9.44 -18.17
C TYR A 503 8.68 8.63 -16.96
N GLN A 504 8.21 9.03 -15.77
CA GLN A 504 8.64 8.47 -14.50
C GLN A 504 7.89 7.18 -14.18
N ARG A 505 8.55 6.03 -14.30
CA ARG A 505 8.02 4.73 -13.85
C ARG A 505 7.70 4.72 -12.36
N ILE A 506 6.81 3.83 -11.90
CA ILE A 506 6.69 3.55 -10.47
C ILE A 506 7.84 2.69 -9.96
N THR A 507 8.25 2.96 -8.73
CA THR A 507 9.26 2.21 -7.98
C THR A 507 8.62 1.04 -7.22
N TYR A 508 9.42 0.04 -6.84
CA TYR A 508 8.94 -1.04 -5.97
C TYR A 508 8.45 -0.52 -4.60
N LYS A 509 8.97 0.63 -4.13
CA LYS A 509 8.53 1.29 -2.88
C LYS A 509 7.13 1.89 -3.04
N GLU A 510 6.78 2.42 -4.22
CA GLU A 510 5.42 2.85 -4.54
C GLU A 510 4.48 1.65 -4.70
N ALA A 511 4.90 0.57 -5.38
CA ALA A 511 4.11 -0.66 -5.49
C ALA A 511 3.80 -1.27 -4.10
N PHE A 512 4.82 -1.39 -3.23
CA PHE A 512 4.67 -1.82 -1.83
C PHE A 512 3.76 -0.89 -1.02
N ARG A 513 3.82 0.42 -1.27
CA ARG A 513 2.88 1.37 -0.66
C ARG A 513 1.45 1.11 -1.14
N MET A 514 1.21 0.95 -2.44
CA MET A 514 -0.14 0.64 -2.98
C MET A 514 -0.70 -0.66 -2.40
N ALA A 515 0.14 -1.70 -2.25
CA ALA A 515 -0.22 -2.98 -1.62
C ALA A 515 -0.57 -2.90 -0.12
N THR A 516 -0.23 -1.80 0.56
CA THR A 516 -0.38 -1.65 2.02
C THR A 516 -1.11 -0.34 2.37
N LEU A 517 -0.40 0.73 2.72
CA LEU A 517 -0.99 2.00 3.14
C LEU A 517 -1.82 2.69 2.04
N GLY A 518 -1.52 2.47 0.76
CA GLY A 518 -2.29 2.96 -0.39
C GLY A 518 -3.65 2.26 -0.50
N GLY A 519 -3.68 0.93 -0.40
CA GLY A 519 -4.91 0.16 -0.26
C GLY A 519 -5.73 0.59 0.96
N ALA A 520 -5.07 0.84 2.10
CA ALA A 520 -5.73 1.36 3.31
C ALA A 520 -6.39 2.73 3.05
N LYS A 521 -5.75 3.62 2.28
CA LYS A 521 -6.31 4.91 1.85
C LYS A 521 -7.53 4.73 0.93
N VAL A 522 -7.42 3.84 -0.06
CA VAL A 522 -8.53 3.54 -1.00
C VAL A 522 -9.76 3.01 -0.26
N LEU A 523 -9.57 2.16 0.74
CA LEU A 523 -10.67 1.68 1.60
C LEU A 523 -11.06 2.67 2.71
N ASN A 524 -10.46 3.86 2.75
CA ASN A 524 -10.68 4.89 3.78
C ASN A 524 -10.54 4.35 5.22
N MET A 525 -9.46 3.57 5.44
CA MET A 525 -9.06 2.94 6.70
C MET A 525 -7.59 3.24 7.05
N GLU A 526 -6.96 4.25 6.44
CA GLU A 526 -5.53 4.52 6.67
C GLU A 526 -5.18 4.86 8.12
N ASP A 527 -6.12 5.36 8.91
CA ASP A 527 -5.93 5.64 10.34
C ASP A 527 -5.96 4.37 11.20
N ARG A 528 -6.46 3.24 10.67
CA ARG A 528 -6.56 1.96 11.38
C ARG A 528 -5.48 0.95 10.98
N ILE A 529 -5.06 0.91 9.71
CA ILE A 529 -4.22 -0.16 9.15
C ILE A 529 -3.21 0.35 8.09
N GLY A 530 -2.41 -0.57 7.52
CA GLY A 530 -1.53 -0.32 6.38
C GLY A 530 -0.10 0.12 6.72
N ASN A 531 0.19 0.49 7.97
CA ASN A 531 1.55 0.63 8.49
C ASN A 531 1.60 0.43 10.02
N PHE A 532 2.82 0.35 10.59
CA PHE A 532 3.08 0.11 12.01
C PHE A 532 3.18 1.39 12.86
N GLU A 533 2.32 2.38 12.60
CA GLU A 533 2.20 3.54 13.51
C GLU A 533 1.57 3.13 14.85
N ILE A 534 1.81 3.94 15.88
CA ILE A 534 1.21 3.75 17.20
C ILE A 534 -0.33 3.88 17.10
N ASP A 535 -1.03 3.16 17.98
CA ASP A 535 -2.51 3.08 18.07
C ASP A 535 -3.25 2.45 16.88
N LYS A 536 -2.52 1.91 15.87
CA LYS A 536 -3.11 1.15 14.76
C LYS A 536 -3.34 -0.33 15.07
N GLU A 537 -4.28 -0.94 14.35
CA GLU A 537 -4.58 -2.36 14.44
C GLU A 537 -3.47 -3.19 13.76
N PHE A 538 -3.02 -4.23 14.45
CA PHE A 538 -1.87 -5.03 14.04
C PHE A 538 -2.24 -6.08 12.97
N ASP A 539 -2.55 -5.57 11.76
CA ASP A 539 -2.63 -6.33 10.52
C ASP A 539 -1.21 -6.45 9.95
N ALA A 540 -0.62 -7.64 10.05
CA ALA A 540 0.82 -7.84 9.85
C ALA A 540 1.18 -9.20 9.29
N LEU A 541 2.28 -9.26 8.54
CA LEU A 541 2.90 -10.50 8.05
C LEU A 541 4.26 -10.70 8.71
N LEU A 542 4.57 -11.94 9.06
CA LEU A 542 5.94 -12.39 9.30
C LEU A 542 6.42 -13.10 8.03
N ILE A 543 7.37 -12.49 7.33
CA ILE A 543 7.97 -13.06 6.13
C ILE A 543 9.26 -13.79 6.54
N ASP A 544 9.43 -15.01 6.05
CA ASP A 544 10.65 -15.80 6.20
C ASP A 544 11.22 -16.09 4.82
N VAL A 545 12.28 -15.37 4.43
CA VAL A 545 12.93 -15.54 3.12
C VAL A 545 13.74 -16.83 3.02
N SER A 546 13.88 -17.59 4.11
CA SER A 546 14.49 -18.93 4.14
C SER A 546 13.47 -20.08 4.21
N ALA A 547 12.20 -19.82 3.92
CA ALA A 547 11.15 -20.84 3.93
C ALA A 547 11.44 -22.01 2.96
N PRO A 548 11.07 -23.26 3.31
CA PRO A 548 11.38 -24.43 2.49
C PRO A 548 10.86 -24.32 1.04
N GLY A 549 11.79 -24.39 0.08
CA GLY A 549 11.50 -24.30 -1.35
C GLY A 549 11.29 -22.88 -1.89
N SER A 550 11.49 -21.83 -1.09
CA SER A 550 11.45 -20.43 -1.57
C SER A 550 12.44 -20.18 -2.71
N ALA A 551 12.07 -19.28 -3.63
CA ALA A 551 12.94 -18.79 -4.70
C ALA A 551 13.69 -17.49 -4.29
N ILE A 552 14.01 -17.33 -3.01
CA ILE A 552 14.76 -16.18 -2.46
C ILE A 552 16.09 -16.63 -1.87
N ASP A 553 17.17 -16.50 -2.64
CA ASP A 553 18.53 -16.68 -2.14
C ASP A 553 19.02 -15.46 -1.36
N ILE A 554 19.56 -15.70 -0.15
CA ILE A 554 20.09 -14.65 0.73
C ILE A 554 21.59 -14.79 0.95
N PHE A 555 22.31 -13.70 0.75
CA PHE A 555 23.76 -13.60 0.90
C PHE A 555 24.13 -12.73 2.12
N SER A 556 25.37 -12.87 2.58
CA SER A 556 25.87 -12.24 3.83
C SER A 556 25.90 -10.71 3.84
N LYS A 557 25.63 -10.05 2.70
CA LYS A 557 25.54 -8.59 2.56
C LYS A 557 24.10 -8.06 2.44
N ASP A 558 23.10 -8.93 2.29
CA ASP A 558 21.72 -8.51 2.05
C ASP A 558 21.12 -7.81 3.27
N THR A 559 20.70 -6.56 3.07
CA THR A 559 19.99 -5.74 4.05
C THR A 559 18.54 -6.21 4.22
N VAL A 560 17.77 -5.52 5.07
CA VAL A 560 16.30 -5.73 5.13
C VAL A 560 15.62 -5.19 3.86
N GLU A 561 16.16 -4.12 3.25
CA GLU A 561 15.63 -3.56 2.00
C GLU A 561 15.79 -4.54 0.83
N ASP A 562 16.95 -5.19 0.72
CA ASP A 562 17.19 -6.25 -0.28
C ASP A 562 16.23 -7.45 -0.09
N LYS A 563 15.92 -7.82 1.16
CA LYS A 563 15.00 -8.92 1.49
C LYS A 563 13.56 -8.59 1.12
N VAL A 564 13.11 -7.36 1.39
CA VAL A 564 11.79 -6.87 0.96
C VAL A 564 11.71 -6.82 -0.57
N GLN A 565 12.74 -6.29 -1.24
CA GLN A 565 12.76 -6.23 -2.71
C GLN A 565 12.77 -7.63 -3.34
N LYS A 566 13.59 -8.56 -2.85
CA LYS A 566 13.59 -9.96 -3.29
C LYS A 566 12.23 -10.63 -3.06
N PHE A 567 11.59 -10.42 -1.91
CA PHE A 567 10.25 -10.95 -1.64
C PHE A 567 9.19 -10.41 -2.60
N ILE A 568 9.22 -9.12 -2.97
CA ILE A 568 8.30 -8.55 -3.97
C ILE A 568 8.49 -9.18 -5.35
N TYR A 569 9.73 -9.45 -5.78
CA TYR A 569 10.01 -9.98 -7.13
C TYR A 569 9.93 -11.52 -7.24
N THR A 570 10.47 -12.28 -6.28
CA THR A 570 10.59 -13.75 -6.36
C THR A 570 9.93 -14.51 -5.20
N GLY A 571 9.24 -13.81 -4.29
CA GLY A 571 8.45 -14.43 -3.22
C GLY A 571 7.05 -14.88 -3.64
N ASP A 572 6.48 -15.74 -2.80
CA ASP A 572 5.10 -16.25 -2.88
C ASP A 572 4.57 -16.64 -1.48
N ASP A 573 3.43 -17.34 -1.42
CA ASP A 573 2.76 -17.73 -0.17
C ASP A 573 3.64 -18.58 0.76
N ARG A 574 4.61 -19.32 0.22
CA ARG A 574 5.52 -20.17 1.01
C ARG A 574 6.42 -19.34 1.93
N ASN A 575 6.69 -18.09 1.58
CA ASN A 575 7.47 -17.17 2.40
C ASN A 575 6.66 -16.51 3.53
N ILE A 576 5.33 -16.62 3.54
CA ILE A 576 4.45 -15.94 4.49
C ILE A 576 4.24 -16.83 5.72
N ALA A 577 5.27 -16.90 6.56
CA ALA A 577 5.33 -17.79 7.72
C ALA A 577 4.17 -17.58 8.72
N ARG A 578 3.73 -16.33 8.92
CA ARG A 578 2.56 -15.99 9.75
C ARG A 578 1.77 -14.80 9.23
N VAL A 579 0.49 -14.81 9.55
CA VAL A 579 -0.47 -13.74 9.25
C VAL A 579 -1.21 -13.33 10.52
N TYR A 580 -1.29 -12.04 10.76
CA TYR A 580 -1.96 -11.42 11.89
C TYR A 580 -3.03 -10.44 11.38
N VAL A 581 -4.21 -10.44 12.01
CA VAL A 581 -5.30 -9.49 11.77
C VAL A 581 -5.76 -8.95 13.13
N ALA A 582 -5.78 -7.63 13.30
CA ALA A 582 -6.04 -6.95 14.57
C ALA A 582 -5.26 -7.52 15.77
N GLY A 583 -4.02 -7.98 15.55
CA GLY A 583 -3.17 -8.62 16.57
C GLY A 583 -3.43 -10.11 16.80
N HIS A 584 -4.52 -10.68 16.30
CA HIS A 584 -4.79 -12.12 16.36
C HIS A 584 -4.00 -12.84 15.27
N ARG A 585 -3.22 -13.87 15.63
CA ARG A 585 -2.50 -14.71 14.67
C ARG A 585 -3.46 -15.69 13.99
N ILE A 586 -3.87 -15.37 12.76
CA ILE A 586 -4.80 -16.16 11.95
C ILE A 586 -4.10 -17.37 11.31
N LEU A 587 -2.82 -17.24 10.96
CA LEU A 587 -2.04 -18.27 10.26
C LEU A 587 -0.63 -18.46 10.88
N ASP A 588 -0.16 -19.70 10.96
CA ASP A 588 1.21 -20.05 11.40
C ASP A 588 1.74 -21.28 10.64
N LEU A 589 2.10 -21.11 9.36
CA LEU A 589 2.51 -22.19 8.45
C LEU A 589 3.79 -22.91 8.91
N HIS A 590 4.61 -22.26 9.75
CA HIS A 590 5.86 -22.84 10.26
C HIS A 590 5.68 -23.60 11.60
N ASN A 591 4.47 -23.65 12.17
CA ASN A 591 4.16 -24.44 13.36
C ASN A 591 3.66 -25.85 13.00
N LYS A 592 4.57 -26.83 12.97
CA LYS A 592 4.32 -28.24 12.60
C LYS A 592 3.33 -29.02 13.49
N ASN A 593 2.70 -28.37 14.47
CA ASN A 593 1.77 -28.98 15.43
C ASN A 593 0.30 -28.56 15.17
N LEU A 594 -0.04 -28.10 13.96
CA LEU A 594 -1.37 -27.61 13.56
C LEU A 594 -1.88 -28.23 12.24
N HIS A 595 -1.43 -29.45 11.94
CA HIS A 595 -1.94 -30.31 10.85
C HIS A 595 -2.27 -31.69 11.44
#